data_AF-K2B566-F1
#
_entry.id   AF-K2B566-F1
#
_cell.length_a   1.000
_cell.length_b   1.000
_cell.length_c   1.000
_cell.angle_alpha   90.00
_cell.angle_beta   90.00
_cell.angle_gamma   90.00
#
_symmetry.space_group_name_H-M   'P 1'
#
loop_
_entity.id
_entity.type
_entity.pdbx_description
1 polymer ?
#
loop_
_entity_poly.entity_id
_entity_poly.type
_entity_poly.pdbx_seq_one_letter_code
_entity_poly.pdbx_strand_id
1 'polypeptide(L)'
;MIKQQNNQMNGNNTDKNNTVDNRPADAKELIKKIQEKFGVTIVDGEPPKYVWTPQELKTTFDILSELPLSFVRKTATLAKGSAEAVFPGMSNIGGFASGSSITITPLGLNCDYRRVLIHEMGHCFHFQTYELQNQFQQKFWSGRNGYSGSAGGANPPAISQYGGSNVMEDMAEAIAYYVVYGKSMKQMSPERYELVKNLVMEGKEW
;
A
#
# COMPACT_ATOMS: atom_id res chain seq x y z
N MET A 1 -6.66 -67.27 0.90
CA MET A 1 -5.31 -66.70 0.70
C MET A 1 -5.28 -66.02 -0.66
N ILE A 2 -5.43 -64.69 -0.68
CA ILE A 2 -5.31 -63.87 -1.90
C ILE A 2 -4.14 -62.93 -1.63
N LYS A 3 -3.05 -63.11 -2.38
CA LYS A 3 -1.89 -62.21 -2.37
C LYS A 3 -2.26 -60.97 -3.18
N GLN A 4 -2.54 -59.85 -2.52
CA GLN A 4 -2.55 -58.54 -3.18
C GLN A 4 -1.10 -58.07 -3.30
N GLN A 5 -0.65 -57.88 -4.55
CA GLN A 5 0.59 -57.22 -4.89
C GLN A 5 0.43 -55.72 -4.60
N ASN A 6 1.24 -55.19 -3.68
CA ASN A 6 1.41 -53.76 -3.47
C ASN A 6 2.17 -53.17 -4.65
N ASN A 7 1.44 -52.60 -5.62
CA ASN A 7 2.02 -51.66 -6.57
C ASN A 7 2.30 -50.34 -5.83
N GLN A 8 3.55 -50.14 -5.42
CA GLN A 8 4.07 -48.81 -5.10
C GLN A 8 4.03 -47.97 -6.38
N MET A 9 2.99 -47.14 -6.52
CA MET A 9 3.04 -46.02 -7.44
C MET A 9 4.02 -45.00 -6.87
N ASN A 10 5.22 -44.98 -7.46
CA ASN A 10 6.21 -43.94 -7.30
C ASN A 10 5.58 -42.64 -7.83
N GLY A 11 4.92 -41.90 -6.95
CA GLY A 11 4.41 -40.58 -7.25
C GLY A 11 5.60 -39.68 -7.51
N ASN A 12 5.80 -39.34 -8.79
CA ASN A 12 6.67 -38.26 -9.23
C ASN A 12 6.40 -37.04 -8.33
N ASN A 13 7.34 -36.77 -7.43
CA ASN A 13 7.44 -35.52 -6.73
C ASN A 13 7.92 -34.50 -7.77
N THR A 14 7.00 -33.99 -8.58
CA THR A 14 7.28 -32.86 -9.45
C THR A 14 7.50 -31.66 -8.56
N ASP A 15 8.78 -31.32 -8.39
CA ASP A 15 9.25 -30.08 -7.81
C ASP A 15 8.40 -28.91 -8.31
N LYS A 16 7.62 -28.33 -7.40
CA LYS A 16 6.88 -27.10 -7.65
C LYS A 16 7.91 -25.98 -7.87
N ASN A 17 8.04 -25.54 -9.12
CA ASN A 17 8.61 -24.25 -9.53
C ASN A 17 10.02 -23.92 -9.00
N ASN A 18 11.05 -24.54 -9.58
CA ASN A 18 12.34 -23.87 -9.77
C ASN A 18 12.25 -22.94 -10.98
N THR A 19 11.44 -21.89 -10.91
CA THR A 19 11.56 -20.76 -11.85
C THR A 19 12.84 -20.02 -11.50
N VAL A 20 13.86 -20.16 -12.34
CA VAL A 20 15.10 -19.37 -12.23
C VAL A 20 14.71 -17.89 -12.30
N ASP A 21 14.96 -17.18 -11.21
CA ASP A 21 14.81 -15.72 -11.18
C ASP A 21 15.83 -15.12 -12.16
N ASN A 22 15.36 -14.65 -13.31
CA ASN A 22 16.20 -14.09 -14.37
C ASN A 22 16.43 -12.58 -14.22
N ARG A 23 16.09 -11.98 -13.07
CA ARG A 23 16.33 -10.56 -12.84
C ARG A 23 17.82 -10.22 -12.83
N PRO A 24 18.18 -8.98 -13.23
CA PRO A 24 19.51 -8.42 -13.01
C PRO A 24 19.99 -8.57 -11.55
N ALA A 25 21.30 -8.69 -11.35
CA ALA A 25 21.88 -8.94 -10.03
C ALA A 25 21.59 -7.81 -9.03
N ASP A 26 21.60 -6.56 -9.49
CA ASP A 26 21.26 -5.37 -8.72
C ASP A 26 19.78 -5.36 -8.28
N ALA A 27 18.85 -5.77 -9.16
CA ALA A 27 17.44 -5.94 -8.81
C ALA A 27 17.26 -7.01 -7.71
N LYS A 28 17.94 -8.15 -7.83
CA LYS A 28 17.90 -9.22 -6.80
C LYS A 28 18.43 -8.74 -5.45
N GLU A 29 19.53 -8.00 -5.47
CA GLU A 29 20.12 -7.43 -4.25
C GLU A 29 19.18 -6.42 -3.59
N LEU A 30 18.53 -5.54 -4.36
CA LEU A 30 17.56 -4.57 -3.84
C LEU A 30 16.33 -5.25 -3.25
N ILE A 31 15.77 -6.27 -3.92
CA ILE A 31 14.62 -7.04 -3.40
C ILE A 31 14.98 -7.68 -2.06
N LYS A 32 16.17 -8.29 -1.96
CA LYS A 32 16.66 -8.87 -0.71
C LYS A 32 16.76 -7.82 0.39
N LYS A 33 17.37 -6.66 0.11
CA LYS A 33 17.49 -5.55 1.06
C LYS A 33 16.12 -5.03 1.53
N ILE A 34 15.16 -4.92 0.62
CA ILE A 34 13.80 -4.49 0.95
C ILE A 34 13.15 -5.51 1.90
N GLN A 35 13.24 -6.80 1.59
CA GLN A 35 12.68 -7.85 2.45
C GLN A 35 13.35 -7.89 3.83
N GLU A 36 14.68 -7.83 3.89
CA GLU A 36 15.43 -7.91 5.16
C GLU A 36 15.19 -6.69 6.06
N LYS A 37 15.19 -5.48 5.49
CA LYS A 37 15.05 -4.24 6.26
C LYS A 37 13.61 -3.96 6.64
N PHE A 38 12.67 -4.17 5.72
CA PHE A 38 11.29 -3.72 5.86
C PHE A 38 10.28 -4.85 6.08
N GLY A 39 10.65 -6.09 5.75
CA GLY A 39 9.70 -7.21 5.74
C GLY A 39 8.76 -7.22 4.53
N VAL A 40 9.04 -6.41 3.50
CA VAL A 40 8.19 -6.28 2.30
C VAL A 40 8.66 -7.24 1.21
N THR A 41 7.77 -8.12 0.76
CA THR A 41 8.00 -9.01 -0.38
C THR A 41 7.67 -8.30 -1.68
N ILE A 42 8.62 -8.28 -2.62
CA ILE A 42 8.42 -7.74 -3.97
C ILE A 42 7.95 -8.84 -4.92
N VAL A 43 6.87 -8.56 -5.65
CA VAL A 43 6.27 -9.49 -6.60
C VAL A 43 6.16 -8.83 -7.98
N ASP A 44 6.71 -9.50 -9.00
CA ASP A 44 6.49 -9.13 -10.39
C ASP A 44 5.09 -9.60 -10.83
N GLY A 45 4.45 -8.83 -11.70
CA GLY A 45 3.25 -9.25 -12.43
C GLY A 45 3.62 -9.97 -13.72
N GLU A 46 2.75 -9.87 -14.72
CA GLU A 46 2.97 -10.53 -16.01
C GLU A 46 4.16 -9.93 -16.81
N PRO A 47 5.20 -10.73 -17.10
CA PRO A 47 6.35 -10.28 -17.87
C PRO A 47 6.03 -10.13 -19.37
N PRO A 48 6.75 -9.23 -20.09
CA PRO A 48 7.76 -8.30 -19.57
C PRO A 48 7.15 -7.02 -19.00
N LYS A 49 5.83 -6.85 -19.09
CA LYS A 49 5.14 -5.57 -18.87
C LYS A 49 5.17 -5.12 -17.41
N TYR A 50 5.01 -6.06 -16.46
CA TYR A 50 4.88 -5.76 -15.04
C TYR A 50 6.05 -6.32 -14.22
N VAL A 51 7.26 -6.17 -14.73
CA VAL A 51 8.49 -6.51 -14.01
C VAL A 51 9.06 -5.26 -13.34
N TRP A 52 9.49 -5.37 -12.10
CA TRP A 52 10.18 -4.31 -11.37
C TRP A 52 11.56 -4.07 -11.96
N THR A 53 11.86 -2.82 -12.28
CA THR A 53 13.20 -2.42 -12.72
C THR A 53 14.11 -2.10 -11.53
N PRO A 54 15.45 -2.19 -11.67
CA PRO A 54 16.37 -1.76 -10.61
C PRO A 54 16.12 -0.33 -10.12
N GLN A 55 15.78 0.59 -11.02
CA GLN A 55 15.51 1.98 -10.67
C GLN A 55 14.22 2.12 -9.85
N GLU A 56 13.16 1.40 -10.22
CA GLU A 56 11.90 1.38 -9.45
C GLU A 56 12.15 0.83 -8.04
N LEU A 57 12.86 -0.30 -7.92
CA LEU A 57 13.22 -0.92 -6.64
C LEU A 57 14.08 0.01 -5.77
N LYS A 58 15.03 0.73 -6.37
CA LYS A 58 15.83 1.72 -5.65
C LYS A 58 14.94 2.83 -5.10
N THR A 59 14.06 3.39 -5.93
CA THR A 59 13.10 4.41 -5.49
C THR A 59 12.19 3.88 -4.39
N THR A 60 11.68 2.65 -4.48
CA THR A 60 10.92 2.00 -3.41
C THR A 60 11.73 1.93 -2.12
N PHE A 61 12.97 1.42 -2.18
CA PHE A 61 13.85 1.31 -1.01
C PHE A 61 14.11 2.66 -0.34
N ASP A 62 14.32 3.71 -1.13
CA ASP A 62 14.56 5.07 -0.65
C ASP A 62 13.31 5.60 0.07
N ILE A 63 12.12 5.47 -0.53
CA ILE A 63 10.84 5.88 0.10
C ILE A 63 10.62 5.13 1.42
N LEU A 64 10.74 3.80 1.43
CA LEU A 64 10.52 2.99 2.63
C LEU A 64 11.52 3.31 3.74
N SER A 65 12.75 3.68 3.38
CA SER A 65 13.80 4.06 4.35
C SER A 65 13.49 5.34 5.12
N GLU A 66 12.63 6.21 4.57
CA GLU A 66 12.26 7.46 5.21
C GLU A 66 11.11 7.30 6.20
N LEU A 67 10.33 6.23 6.12
CA LEU A 67 9.11 6.05 6.91
C LEU A 67 9.38 5.26 8.20
N PRO A 68 8.60 5.47 9.27
CA PRO A 68 8.71 4.65 10.47
C PRO A 68 8.44 3.18 10.16
N LEU A 69 9.25 2.30 10.74
CA LEU A 69 9.18 0.87 10.43
C LEU A 69 7.85 0.24 10.89
N SER A 70 7.21 0.78 11.93
CA SER A 70 5.89 0.36 12.39
C SER A 70 4.79 0.60 11.35
N PHE A 71 4.89 1.69 10.59
CA PHE A 71 4.01 2.01 9.46
C PHE A 71 4.35 1.13 8.25
N VAL A 72 5.63 1.07 7.87
CA VAL A 72 6.09 0.28 6.72
C VAL A 72 5.67 -1.18 6.83
N ARG A 73 5.79 -1.78 8.01
CA ARG A 73 5.46 -3.20 8.26
C ARG A 73 3.97 -3.52 8.19
N LYS A 74 3.09 -2.52 8.01
CA LYS A 74 1.70 -2.78 7.64
C LYS A 74 1.57 -3.24 6.19
N THR A 75 2.55 -2.95 5.34
CA THR A 75 2.63 -3.51 4.00
C THR A 75 3.53 -4.75 4.04
N ALA A 76 2.98 -5.89 3.68
CA ALA A 76 3.71 -7.16 3.58
C ALA A 76 4.16 -7.44 2.14
N THR A 77 3.35 -7.05 1.15
CA THR A 77 3.60 -7.36 -0.26
C THR A 77 3.45 -6.12 -1.13
N LEU A 78 4.38 -5.92 -2.05
CA LEU A 78 4.30 -4.91 -3.10
C LEU A 78 4.44 -5.58 -4.48
N ALA A 79 3.33 -5.59 -5.22
CA ALA A 79 3.24 -6.17 -6.54
C ALA A 79 3.17 -5.08 -7.63
N LYS A 80 3.54 -5.43 -8.87
CA LYS A 80 3.30 -4.61 -10.07
C LYS A 80 2.23 -5.28 -10.93
N GLY A 81 1.28 -4.52 -11.46
CA GLY A 81 0.16 -5.12 -12.20
C GLY A 81 -0.75 -4.13 -12.93
N SER A 82 -1.92 -4.62 -13.35
CA SER A 82 -2.96 -3.80 -13.99
C SER A 82 -4.15 -3.63 -13.05
N ALA A 83 -4.74 -2.44 -13.05
CA ALA A 83 -6.03 -2.22 -12.40
C ALA A 83 -7.17 -2.93 -13.13
N GLU A 84 -7.13 -3.02 -14.47
CA GLU A 84 -8.23 -3.61 -15.27
C GLU A 84 -8.48 -5.09 -14.97
N ALA A 85 -7.46 -5.81 -14.51
CA ALA A 85 -7.59 -7.22 -14.14
C ALA A 85 -8.45 -7.43 -12.88
N VAL A 86 -8.54 -6.41 -12.03
CA VAL A 86 -9.29 -6.43 -10.75
C VAL A 86 -10.55 -5.58 -10.84
N PHE A 87 -10.47 -4.46 -11.56
CA PHE A 87 -11.54 -3.49 -11.76
C PHE A 87 -11.80 -3.30 -13.25
N PRO A 88 -12.59 -4.18 -13.89
CA PRO A 88 -12.87 -4.10 -15.32
C PRO A 88 -13.40 -2.72 -15.71
N GLY A 89 -12.73 -2.07 -16.67
CA GLY A 89 -13.09 -0.74 -17.17
C GLY A 89 -12.45 0.44 -16.42
N MET A 90 -11.64 0.20 -15.38
CA MET A 90 -10.90 1.25 -14.66
C MET A 90 -9.40 1.20 -14.99
N SER A 91 -8.96 2.08 -15.89
CA SER A 91 -7.54 2.21 -16.29
C SER A 91 -6.82 3.38 -15.62
N ASN A 92 -7.54 4.25 -14.91
CA ASN A 92 -7.05 5.48 -14.29
C ASN A 92 -6.65 5.34 -12.81
N ILE A 93 -6.34 4.11 -12.36
CA ILE A 93 -5.96 3.79 -10.98
C ILE A 93 -4.43 3.66 -10.90
N GLY A 94 -3.80 4.45 -10.02
CA GLY A 94 -2.34 4.45 -9.83
C GLY A 94 -1.83 3.24 -9.01
N GLY A 95 -2.63 2.78 -8.06
CA GLY A 95 -2.37 1.61 -7.24
C GLY A 95 -3.65 1.19 -6.52
N PHE A 96 -3.62 0.04 -5.86
CA PHE A 96 -4.69 -0.38 -4.97
C PHE A 96 -4.13 -1.29 -3.87
N ALA A 97 -4.70 -1.16 -2.68
CA ALA A 97 -4.39 -2.01 -1.54
C ALA A 97 -5.51 -3.03 -1.24
N SER A 98 -5.12 -4.21 -0.78
CA SER A 98 -6.00 -5.24 -0.25
C SER A 98 -5.33 -5.91 0.95
N GLY A 99 -5.86 -5.66 2.15
CA GLY A 99 -5.22 -6.08 3.40
C GLY A 99 -3.79 -5.51 3.49
N SER A 100 -2.79 -6.36 3.66
CA SER A 100 -1.38 -5.96 3.72
C SER A 100 -0.67 -5.95 2.36
N SER A 101 -1.39 -6.06 1.25
CA SER A 101 -0.82 -6.14 -0.10
C SER A 101 -1.16 -4.92 -0.91
N ILE A 102 -0.19 -4.41 -1.67
CA ILE A 102 -0.35 -3.31 -2.61
C ILE A 102 -0.05 -3.82 -4.01
N THR A 103 -0.86 -3.43 -5.00
CA THR A 103 -0.49 -3.51 -6.41
C THR A 103 -0.32 -2.12 -6.97
N ILE A 104 0.86 -1.84 -7.54
CA ILE A 104 1.16 -0.59 -8.23
C ILE A 104 0.98 -0.79 -9.74
N THR A 105 0.29 0.14 -10.38
CA THR A 105 0.11 0.12 -11.84
C THR A 105 1.18 0.97 -12.54
N PRO A 106 1.40 0.80 -13.85
CA PRO A 106 2.25 1.70 -14.62
C PRO A 106 1.85 3.18 -14.51
N LEU A 107 0.56 3.47 -14.33
CA LEU A 107 0.10 4.84 -14.14
C LEU A 107 0.66 5.43 -12.84
N GLY A 108 0.59 4.68 -11.73
CA GLY A 108 1.10 5.13 -10.44
C GLY A 108 2.60 5.39 -10.46
N LEU A 109 3.36 4.57 -11.18
CA LEU A 109 4.81 4.78 -11.37
C LEU A 109 5.12 6.05 -12.16
N ASN A 110 4.25 6.45 -13.09
CA ASN A 110 4.51 7.54 -14.03
C ASN A 110 3.95 8.91 -13.60
N CYS A 111 3.05 8.98 -12.62
CA CYS A 111 2.47 10.25 -12.16
C CYS A 111 3.17 10.82 -10.92
N ASP A 112 2.93 10.22 -9.75
CA ASP A 112 3.53 10.59 -8.47
C ASP A 112 3.69 9.30 -7.65
N TYR A 113 4.67 8.48 -8.04
CA TYR A 113 4.88 7.16 -7.44
C TYR A 113 5.02 7.23 -5.92
N ARG A 114 5.69 8.27 -5.42
CA ARG A 114 5.88 8.46 -3.98
C ARG A 114 4.55 8.66 -3.27
N ARG A 115 3.72 9.59 -3.74
CA ARG A 115 2.41 9.84 -3.13
C ARG A 115 1.49 8.63 -3.26
N VAL A 116 1.46 7.99 -4.43
CA VAL A 116 0.65 6.78 -4.68
C VAL A 116 1.06 5.66 -3.74
N LEU A 117 2.35 5.32 -3.65
CA LEU A 117 2.81 4.25 -2.78
C LEU A 117 2.42 4.52 -1.32
N ILE A 118 2.65 5.74 -0.82
CA ILE A 118 2.36 6.08 0.58
C ILE A 118 0.85 6.09 0.84
N HIS A 119 0.05 6.52 -0.13
CA HIS A 119 -1.41 6.44 -0.06
C HIS A 119 -1.87 4.98 0.11
N GLU A 120 -1.39 4.07 -0.75
CA GLU A 120 -1.73 2.65 -0.66
C GLU A 120 -1.21 2.01 0.64
N MET A 121 -0.05 2.43 1.15
CA MET A 121 0.42 2.02 2.48
C MET A 121 -0.50 2.54 3.59
N GLY A 122 -1.07 3.74 3.43
CA GLY A 122 -2.11 4.28 4.30
C GLY A 122 -3.34 3.37 4.35
N HIS A 123 -3.70 2.74 3.23
CA HIS A 123 -4.72 1.71 3.22
C HIS A 123 -4.32 0.45 3.98
N CYS A 124 -3.13 -0.10 3.71
CA CYS A 124 -2.61 -1.25 4.48
C CYS A 124 -2.60 -1.01 5.99
N PHE A 125 -2.30 0.22 6.40
CA PHE A 125 -2.31 0.63 7.80
C PHE A 125 -3.71 0.55 8.41
N HIS A 126 -4.72 1.22 7.82
CA HIS A 126 -6.05 1.27 8.43
C HIS A 126 -6.72 -0.11 8.50
N PHE A 127 -6.48 -1.00 7.53
CA PHE A 127 -6.98 -2.38 7.55
C PHE A 127 -6.48 -3.18 8.75
N GLN A 128 -5.41 -2.74 9.41
CA GLN A 128 -4.76 -3.41 10.54
C GLN A 128 -4.76 -2.58 11.83
N THR A 129 -5.38 -1.41 11.83
CA THR A 129 -5.40 -0.49 12.98
C THR A 129 -6.78 0.16 13.11
N TYR A 130 -7.82 -0.67 13.25
CA TYR A 130 -9.21 -0.22 13.33
C TYR A 130 -9.44 0.83 14.42
N GLU A 131 -8.78 0.71 15.56
CA GLU A 131 -8.90 1.67 16.66
C GLU A 131 -8.38 3.06 16.26
N LEU A 132 -7.30 3.14 15.49
CA LEU A 132 -6.72 4.40 15.03
C LEU A 132 -7.57 5.03 13.92
N GLN A 133 -8.12 4.20 13.03
CA GLN A 133 -9.08 4.64 12.03
C GLN A 133 -10.35 5.20 12.69
N ASN A 134 -10.85 4.55 13.76
CA ASN A 134 -11.99 5.05 14.52
C ASN A 134 -11.71 6.41 15.16
N GLN A 135 -10.49 6.63 15.69
CA GLN A 135 -10.09 7.95 16.21
C GLN A 135 -10.09 9.02 15.11
N PHE A 136 -9.56 8.69 13.93
CA PHE A 136 -9.60 9.58 12.77
C PHE A 136 -11.03 9.91 12.36
N GLN A 137 -11.89 8.88 12.27
CA GLN A 137 -13.31 9.03 11.92
C GLN A 137 -14.06 9.90 12.94
N GLN A 138 -13.86 9.66 14.24
CA GLN A 138 -14.51 10.44 15.29
C GLN A 138 -14.10 11.91 15.24
N LYS A 139 -12.84 12.18 14.89
CA LYS A 139 -12.33 13.55 14.83
C LYS A 139 -12.84 14.32 13.60
N PHE A 140 -12.87 13.68 12.43
CA PHE A 140 -13.11 14.39 11.17
C PHE A 140 -14.42 14.03 10.45
N TRP A 141 -15.09 12.94 10.83
CA TRP A 141 -16.26 12.40 10.12
C TRP A 141 -17.45 12.12 11.06
N SER A 142 -17.46 12.70 12.26
CA SER A 142 -18.52 12.51 13.27
C SER A 142 -19.76 13.39 13.08
N GLY A 143 -19.69 14.39 12.18
CA GLY A 143 -20.80 15.28 11.91
C GLY A 143 -21.98 14.56 11.24
N ARG A 144 -23.21 14.92 11.63
CA ARG A 144 -24.42 14.62 10.84
C ARG A 144 -24.80 15.85 10.03
N ASN A 145 -25.26 15.65 8.80
CA ASN A 145 -25.88 16.73 8.05
C ASN A 145 -27.26 17.03 8.67
N GLY A 146 -27.39 18.17 9.36
CA GLY A 146 -28.61 18.57 10.07
C GLY A 146 -29.83 18.78 9.18
N TYR A 147 -29.66 18.94 7.87
CA TYR A 147 -30.74 19.12 6.91
C TYR A 147 -31.24 17.80 6.30
N SER A 148 -30.34 16.82 6.07
CA SER A 148 -30.69 15.56 5.41
C SER A 148 -30.74 14.34 6.35
N GLY A 149 -30.30 14.48 7.61
CA GLY A 149 -30.17 13.37 8.56
C GLY A 149 -29.12 12.31 8.16
N SER A 150 -28.41 12.51 7.05
CA SER A 150 -27.36 11.63 6.55
C SER A 150 -26.06 11.81 7.34
N ALA A 151 -25.16 10.82 7.27
CA ALA A 151 -23.77 11.03 7.68
C ALA A 151 -23.22 12.27 6.96
N GLY A 152 -22.64 13.21 7.71
CA GLY A 152 -21.97 14.36 7.15
C GLY A 152 -20.67 13.95 6.46
N GLY A 153 -20.18 14.80 5.54
CA GLY A 153 -18.84 14.65 4.99
C GLY A 153 -17.76 15.05 6.00
N ALA A 154 -16.49 14.91 5.60
CA ALA A 154 -15.35 15.36 6.38
C ALA A 154 -15.52 16.82 6.86
N ASN A 155 -15.33 17.07 8.15
CA ASN A 155 -15.32 18.38 8.77
C ASN A 155 -14.15 18.51 9.77
N PRO A 156 -13.20 19.44 9.56
CA PRO A 156 -13.05 20.29 8.37
C PRO A 156 -12.86 19.47 7.09
N PRO A 157 -13.07 20.06 5.89
CA PRO A 157 -12.94 19.35 4.61
C PRO A 157 -11.67 18.52 4.51
N ALA A 158 -11.76 17.38 3.84
CA ALA A 158 -10.62 16.49 3.57
C ALA A 158 -9.50 17.23 2.82
N ILE A 159 -8.25 16.75 2.96
CA ILE A 159 -7.07 17.40 2.37
C ILE A 159 -7.12 17.42 0.84
N SER A 160 -7.88 16.52 0.24
CA SER A 160 -8.13 16.44 -1.20
C SER A 160 -9.60 16.11 -1.49
N GLN A 161 -10.04 16.41 -2.70
CA GLN A 161 -11.39 16.03 -3.16
C GLN A 161 -11.59 14.52 -3.13
N TYR A 162 -10.57 13.74 -3.51
CA TYR A 162 -10.63 12.28 -3.48
C TYR A 162 -10.77 11.74 -2.06
N GLY A 163 -10.01 12.30 -1.11
CA GLY A 163 -10.14 11.99 0.31
C GLY A 163 -11.52 12.31 0.88
N GLY A 164 -12.24 13.28 0.31
CA GLY A 164 -13.61 13.62 0.70
C GLY A 164 -14.67 12.55 0.36
N SER A 165 -14.28 11.47 -0.32
CA SER A 165 -15.21 10.40 -0.73
C SER A 165 -15.64 9.49 0.44
N ASN A 166 -14.71 9.15 1.33
CA ASN A 166 -14.96 8.39 2.55
C ASN A 166 -13.77 8.52 3.53
N VAL A 167 -13.97 8.07 4.76
CA VAL A 167 -12.97 8.20 5.83
C VAL A 167 -11.64 7.47 5.55
N MET A 168 -11.67 6.34 4.83
CA MET A 168 -10.47 5.57 4.52
C MET A 168 -9.59 6.30 3.51
N GLU A 169 -10.22 6.93 2.54
CA GLU A 169 -9.57 7.74 1.52
C GLU A 169 -9.04 9.04 2.12
N ASP A 170 -9.79 9.71 3.01
CA ASP A 170 -9.28 10.89 3.75
C ASP A 170 -8.04 10.53 4.57
N MET A 171 -8.06 9.38 5.27
CA MET A 171 -6.93 8.94 6.07
C MET A 171 -5.70 8.60 5.20
N ALA A 172 -5.88 7.85 4.12
CA ALA A 172 -4.79 7.51 3.20
C ALA A 172 -4.20 8.76 2.52
N GLU A 173 -5.05 9.66 2.05
CA GLU A 173 -4.63 10.95 1.48
C GLU A 173 -3.92 11.82 2.52
N ALA A 174 -4.43 11.91 3.75
CA ALA A 174 -3.79 12.68 4.83
C ALA A 174 -2.39 12.13 5.15
N ILE A 175 -2.22 10.81 5.20
CA ILE A 175 -0.91 10.16 5.42
C ILE A 175 0.06 10.48 4.27
N ALA A 176 -0.37 10.33 3.02
CA ALA A 176 0.45 10.64 1.86
C ALA A 176 0.82 12.13 1.80
N TYR A 177 -0.15 13.01 2.04
CA TYR A 177 0.04 14.46 2.01
C TYR A 177 0.96 14.93 3.14
N TYR A 178 0.90 14.30 4.32
CA TYR A 178 1.80 14.58 5.43
C TYR A 178 3.26 14.35 5.05
N VAL A 179 3.56 13.24 4.38
CA VAL A 179 4.94 12.88 4.01
C VAL A 179 5.43 13.69 2.80
N VAL A 180 4.58 13.93 1.81
CA VAL A 180 4.99 14.58 0.56
C VAL A 180 4.94 16.12 0.67
N TYR A 181 4.00 16.65 1.43
CA TYR A 181 3.69 18.08 1.51
C TYR A 181 3.51 18.57 2.96
N GLY A 182 4.23 17.98 3.92
CA GLY A 182 4.03 18.19 5.37
C GLY A 182 3.97 19.66 5.80
N LYS A 183 4.89 20.51 5.31
CA LYS A 183 4.85 21.96 5.56
C LYS A 183 3.54 22.62 5.13
N SER A 184 3.04 22.31 3.94
CA SER A 184 1.77 22.84 3.43
C SER A 184 0.59 22.30 4.24
N MET A 185 0.61 21.00 4.58
CA MET A 185 -0.42 20.37 5.39
C MET A 185 -0.53 21.01 6.78
N LYS A 186 0.61 21.32 7.42
CA LYS A 186 0.65 21.97 8.72
C LYS A 186 -0.07 23.32 8.73
N GLN A 187 -0.07 24.03 7.59
CA GLN A 187 -0.77 25.30 7.44
C GLN A 187 -2.25 25.12 7.08
N MET A 188 -2.56 24.20 6.17
CA MET A 188 -3.91 24.02 5.61
C MET A 188 -4.83 23.16 6.49
N SER A 189 -4.28 22.17 7.17
CA SER A 189 -5.01 21.21 7.99
C SER A 189 -4.18 20.79 9.21
N PRO A 190 -3.88 21.73 10.14
CA PRO A 190 -3.01 21.49 11.29
C PRO A 190 -3.48 20.32 12.17
N GLU A 191 -4.79 20.13 12.30
CA GLU A 191 -5.32 19.02 13.11
C GLU A 191 -5.08 17.64 12.47
N ARG A 192 -5.21 17.53 11.14
CA ARG A 192 -4.86 16.29 10.43
C ARG A 192 -3.35 16.07 10.49
N TYR A 193 -2.55 17.13 10.34
CA TYR A 193 -1.10 17.07 10.45
C TYR A 193 -0.67 16.49 11.80
N GLU A 194 -1.16 17.07 12.90
CA GLU A 194 -0.82 16.60 14.25
C GLU A 194 -1.34 15.19 14.54
N LEU A 195 -2.51 14.83 14.01
CA LEU A 195 -3.02 13.48 14.18
C LEU A 195 -2.16 12.45 13.45
N VAL A 196 -1.80 12.68 12.18
CA VAL A 196 -0.94 11.77 11.40
C VAL A 196 0.45 11.68 12.02
N LYS A 197 1.02 12.82 12.44
CA LYS A 197 2.31 12.88 13.15
C LYS A 197 2.37 11.89 14.32
N ASN A 198 1.35 11.95 15.17
CA ASN A 198 1.35 11.20 16.43
C ASN A 198 0.85 9.76 16.27
N LEU A 199 -0.18 9.52 15.45
CA LEU A 199 -0.79 8.19 15.32
C LEU A 199 -0.07 7.26 14.35
N VAL A 200 0.55 7.83 13.32
CA VAL A 200 1.10 7.04 12.19
C VAL A 200 2.61 7.20 12.11
N MET A 201 3.11 8.41 12.33
CA MET A 201 4.47 8.77 11.99
C MET A 201 5.45 8.86 13.17
N GLU A 202 5.04 8.37 14.35
CA GLU A 202 5.90 8.30 15.56
C GLU A 202 6.54 9.65 15.95
N GLY A 203 5.83 10.76 15.72
CA GLY A 203 6.32 12.10 16.01
C GLY A 203 7.28 12.68 14.97
N LYS A 204 7.67 11.91 13.94
CA LYS A 204 8.55 12.41 12.88
C LYS A 204 7.86 13.48 12.05
N GLU A 205 8.58 14.56 11.73
CA GLU A 205 8.09 15.69 10.93
C GLU A 205 8.64 15.66 9.50
N TRP A 206 7.81 16.13 8.56
CA TRP A 206 8.12 16.40 7.15
C TRP A 206 7.69 17.83 6.80
#